data_AF-A0A9X6AE88-F1
#
_entry.id   AF-A0A9X6AE88-F1
#
_cell.length_a   1.000
_cell.length_b   1.000
_cell.length_c   1.000
_cell.angle_alpha   90.00
_cell.angle_beta   90.00
_cell.angle_gamma   90.00
#
_symmetry.space_group_name_H-M   'P 1'
#
loop_
_entity.id
_entity.type
_entity.pdbx_description
1 polymer ?
#
loop_
_entity_poly.entity_id
_entity_poly.type
_entity_poly.pdbx_seq_one_letter_code
_entity_poly.pdbx_strand_id
1 'polypeptide(L)'
;IDAYDSLGESAEAAHAQVAGAGPRERWIAVCMAARRWALAQPHEYALIYGSPVPGYTAPDTTIPAASRVGLLLVGIVRDAYRGKGVARTPLPPDLKAEAQRMAADLAPDLPPEAVAALVAAWAQLYGLIGFELFGQFNRL
;
A
#
# COMPACT_ATOMS: atom_id res chain seq x y z
N ILE A 1 10.93 6.99 11.97
CA ILE A 1 10.85 7.63 10.64
C ILE A 1 11.69 6.82 9.67
N ASP A 2 12.95 6.52 10.03
CA ASP A 2 13.91 5.73 9.25
C ASP A 2 13.35 4.42 8.67
N ALA A 3 12.62 3.62 9.45
CA ALA A 3 11.99 2.39 8.95
C ALA A 3 10.94 2.66 7.85
N TYR A 4 10.15 3.74 7.98
CA TYR A 4 9.21 4.15 6.94
C TYR A 4 9.94 4.65 5.69
N ASP A 5 11.03 5.41 5.86
CA ASP A 5 11.83 5.89 4.74
C ASP A 5 12.53 4.76 3.99
N SER A 6 13.16 3.85 4.71
CA SER A 6 13.81 2.65 4.18
C SER A 6 12.83 1.80 3.32
N LEU A 7 11.60 1.60 3.81
CA LEU A 7 10.55 0.93 3.05
C LEU A 7 10.11 1.75 1.82
N GLY A 8 9.90 3.05 1.98
CA GLY A 8 9.53 3.96 0.91
C GLY A 8 10.56 3.97 -0.22
N GLU A 9 11.85 4.10 0.12
CA GLU A 9 12.98 4.08 -0.82
C GLU A 9 13.05 2.76 -1.59
N SER A 10 12.87 1.63 -0.92
CA SER A 10 12.84 0.31 -1.56
C SER A 10 11.72 0.23 -2.62
N ALA A 11 10.52 0.71 -2.27
CA ALA A 11 9.38 0.73 -3.18
C ALA A 11 9.58 1.69 -4.37
N GLU A 12 10.09 2.89 -4.12
CA GLU A 12 10.36 3.91 -5.14
C GLU A 12 11.45 3.46 -6.11
N ALA A 13 12.55 2.88 -5.61
CA ALA A 13 13.62 2.35 -6.42
C ALA A 13 13.12 1.23 -7.35
N ALA A 14 12.31 0.30 -6.84
CA ALA A 14 11.71 -0.75 -7.64
C ALA A 14 10.75 -0.20 -8.69
N HIS A 15 9.92 0.79 -8.34
CA HIS A 15 9.04 1.47 -9.28
C HIS A 15 9.82 2.16 -10.41
N ALA A 16 10.92 2.86 -10.09
CA ALA A 16 11.76 3.56 -11.05
C ALA A 16 12.42 2.60 -12.06
N GLN A 17 12.88 1.44 -11.60
CA GLN A 17 13.47 0.41 -12.48
C GLN A 17 12.51 -0.09 -13.57
N VAL A 18 11.20 -0.05 -13.30
CA VAL A 18 10.15 -0.47 -14.24
C VAL A 18 9.28 0.70 -14.69
N ALA A 19 9.80 1.93 -14.71
CA ALA A 19 9.00 3.12 -15.04
C ALA A 19 8.37 3.07 -16.45
N GLY A 20 9.05 2.42 -17.42
CA GLY A 20 8.53 2.21 -18.78
C GLY A 20 7.52 1.06 -18.92
N ALA A 21 7.28 0.32 -17.85
CA ALA A 21 6.43 -0.87 -17.84
C ALA A 21 4.94 -0.53 -17.69
N GLY A 22 4.08 -1.50 -17.98
CA GLY A 22 2.63 -1.34 -17.79
C GLY A 22 2.25 -1.17 -16.32
N PRO A 23 1.09 -0.55 -15.99
CA PRO A 23 0.68 -0.33 -14.59
C PRO A 23 0.66 -1.60 -13.73
N ARG A 24 0.29 -2.75 -14.31
CA ARG A 24 0.31 -4.05 -13.63
C ARG A 24 1.73 -4.47 -13.22
N GLU A 25 2.71 -4.28 -14.10
CA GLU A 25 4.11 -4.63 -13.81
C GLU A 25 4.69 -3.70 -12.75
N ARG A 26 4.40 -2.40 -12.84
CA ARG A 26 4.77 -1.40 -11.83
C ARG A 26 4.16 -1.71 -10.46
N TRP A 27 2.88 -2.09 -10.42
CA TRP A 27 2.18 -2.52 -9.20
C TRP A 27 2.87 -3.71 -8.56
N ILE A 28 3.12 -4.77 -9.34
CA ILE A 28 3.79 -5.99 -8.85
C ILE A 28 5.19 -5.65 -8.33
N ALA A 29 5.96 -4.82 -9.03
CA ALA A 29 7.30 -4.43 -8.61
C ALA A 29 7.31 -3.75 -7.24
N VAL A 30 6.39 -2.81 -7.00
CA VAL A 30 6.24 -2.12 -5.71
C VAL A 30 5.84 -3.09 -4.60
N CYS A 31 4.81 -3.92 -4.80
CA CYS A 31 4.38 -4.91 -3.80
C CYS A 31 5.50 -5.90 -3.45
N MET A 32 6.23 -6.37 -4.46
CA MET A 32 7.35 -7.30 -4.26
C MET A 32 8.53 -6.62 -3.56
N ALA A 33 8.77 -5.33 -3.80
CA ALA A 33 9.80 -4.58 -3.10
C ALA A 33 9.46 -4.39 -1.62
N ALA A 34 8.20 -4.07 -1.29
CA ALA A 34 7.73 -3.99 0.09
C ALA A 34 7.93 -5.33 0.82
N ARG A 35 7.54 -6.45 0.18
CA ARG A 35 7.76 -7.79 0.73
C ARG A 35 9.24 -8.11 0.92
N ARG A 36 10.09 -7.90 -0.10
CA ARG A 36 11.54 -8.18 0.00
C ARG A 36 12.20 -7.35 1.10
N TRP A 37 11.83 -6.08 1.20
CA TRP A 37 12.31 -5.20 2.27
C TRP A 37 11.92 -5.74 3.64
N ALA A 38 10.65 -6.09 3.82
CA ALA A 38 10.13 -6.59 5.10
C ALA A 38 10.84 -7.89 5.54
N LEU A 39 11.12 -8.79 4.60
CA LEU A 39 11.88 -10.03 4.86
C LEU A 39 13.35 -9.76 5.20
N ALA A 40 13.95 -8.72 4.62
CA ALA A 40 15.33 -8.32 4.93
C ALA A 40 15.45 -7.54 6.24
N GLN A 41 14.39 -6.81 6.63
CA GLN A 41 14.33 -5.93 7.80
C GLN A 41 13.17 -6.30 8.74
N PRO A 42 13.10 -7.54 9.28
CA PRO A 42 11.94 -8.02 10.03
C PRO A 42 11.67 -7.23 11.32
N HIS A 43 12.72 -6.72 11.98
CA HIS A 43 12.57 -5.89 13.17
C HIS A 43 12.01 -4.50 12.87
N GLU A 44 12.44 -3.87 11.77
CA GLU A 44 11.90 -2.59 11.33
C GLU A 44 10.45 -2.74 10.87
N TYR A 45 10.14 -3.82 10.16
CA TYR A 45 8.76 -4.14 9.80
C TYR A 45 7.86 -4.27 11.03
N ALA A 46 8.31 -5.04 12.04
CA ALA A 46 7.56 -5.22 13.27
C ALA A 46 7.35 -3.90 14.04
N LEU A 47 8.29 -2.95 13.95
CA LEU A 47 8.15 -1.64 14.57
C LEU A 47 7.01 -0.81 13.93
N ILE A 48 6.83 -0.89 12.62
CA ILE A 48 5.87 -0.03 11.89
C ILE A 48 4.53 -0.70 11.56
N TYR A 49 4.48 -2.04 11.49
CA TYR A 49 3.27 -2.81 11.17
C TYR A 49 2.94 -3.91 12.19
N GLY A 50 3.71 -4.03 13.28
CA GLY A 50 3.44 -4.98 14.37
C GLY A 50 2.51 -4.42 15.45
N SER A 51 2.52 -5.08 16.61
CA SER A 51 1.73 -4.63 17.76
C SER A 51 2.15 -3.21 18.19
N PRO A 52 1.19 -2.28 18.38
CA PRO A 52 1.51 -0.93 18.85
C PRO A 52 2.26 -0.96 20.19
N VAL A 53 3.23 -0.06 20.35
CA VAL A 53 3.98 0.10 21.60
C VAL A 53 3.08 0.82 22.63
N PRO A 54 2.80 0.21 23.80
CA PRO A 54 1.95 0.85 24.81
C PRO A 54 2.47 2.22 25.23
N GLY A 55 1.61 3.23 25.20
CA GLY A 55 1.95 4.61 25.60
C GLY A 55 2.75 5.40 24.56
N TYR A 56 3.07 4.82 23.40
CA TYR A 56 3.73 5.52 22.31
C TYR A 56 2.72 5.99 21.26
N THR A 57 2.78 7.28 20.92
CA THR A 57 2.09 7.86 19.77
C THR A 57 3.14 8.37 18.80
N ALA A 58 3.11 7.85 17.57
CA ALA A 58 3.98 8.34 16.51
C ALA A 58 3.66 9.83 16.23
N PRO A 59 4.66 10.73 16.19
CA PRO A 59 4.42 12.12 15.82
C PRO A 59 3.92 12.24 14.37
N ASP A 60 3.15 13.30 14.08
CA ASP A 60 2.64 13.59 12.73
C ASP A 60 3.76 13.72 11.68
N THR A 61 4.99 14.04 12.10
CA THR A 61 6.17 14.08 11.23
C THR A 61 6.51 12.72 10.59
N THR A 62 5.94 11.62 11.08
CA THR A 62 6.07 10.29 10.47
C THR A 62 5.16 10.08 9.26
N ILE A 63 4.08 10.86 9.13
CA ILE A 63 3.05 10.68 8.10
C ILE A 63 3.61 10.74 6.68
N PRO A 64 4.48 11.72 6.31
CA PRO A 64 5.02 11.80 4.95
C PRO A 64 5.79 10.53 4.56
N ALA A 65 6.67 10.05 5.44
CA ALA A 65 7.44 8.83 5.21
C ALA A 65 6.52 7.59 5.13
N ALA A 66 5.58 7.46 6.06
CA ALA A 66 4.63 6.34 6.12
C ALA A 66 3.71 6.25 4.88
N SER A 67 3.46 7.38 4.21
CA SER A 67 2.52 7.46 3.09
C SER A 67 3.13 7.05 1.74
N ARG A 68 4.47 6.95 1.63
CA ARG A 68 5.19 6.82 0.34
C ARG A 68 4.71 5.64 -0.50
N VAL A 69 4.59 4.45 0.09
CA VAL A 69 4.10 3.24 -0.63
C VAL A 69 2.65 3.41 -1.07
N GLY A 70 1.78 3.93 -0.20
CA GLY A 70 0.38 4.17 -0.54
C GLY A 70 0.23 5.16 -1.70
N LEU A 71 0.97 6.26 -1.68
CA LEU A 71 0.97 7.28 -2.73
C LEU A 71 1.48 6.74 -4.08
N LEU A 72 2.49 5.85 -4.07
CA LEU A 72 2.94 5.15 -5.29
C LEU A 72 1.83 4.29 -5.89
N LEU A 73 1.15 3.49 -5.07
CA LEU A 73 0.06 2.62 -5.52
C LEU A 73 -1.10 3.45 -6.07
N VAL A 74 -1.47 4.56 -5.43
CA VAL A 74 -2.45 5.55 -5.95
C VAL A 74 -2.00 6.06 -7.32
N GLY A 75 -0.74 6.47 -7.47
CA GLY A 75 -0.18 6.96 -8.72
C GLY A 75 -0.29 5.95 -9.86
N ILE A 76 0.04 4.68 -9.59
CA ILE A 76 -0.04 3.60 -10.58
C ILE A 76 -1.50 3.35 -11.03
N VAL A 77 -2.45 3.33 -10.09
CA VAL A 77 -3.88 3.18 -10.40
C VAL A 77 -4.40 4.37 -11.20
N ARG A 78 -3.96 5.58 -10.86
CA ARG A 78 -4.27 6.81 -11.61
C ARG A 78 -3.78 6.77 -13.04
N ASP A 79 -2.55 6.32 -13.27
CA ASP A 79 -2.02 6.12 -14.63
C ASP A 79 -2.83 5.08 -15.40
N ALA A 80 -3.17 3.96 -14.76
CA ALA A 80 -4.00 2.93 -15.37
C ALA A 80 -5.39 3.47 -15.76
N TYR A 81 -6.01 4.25 -14.86
CA TYR A 81 -7.32 4.85 -15.07
C TYR A 81 -7.34 5.83 -16.24
N ARG A 82 -6.29 6.66 -16.38
CA ARG A 82 -6.12 7.60 -17.50
C ARG A 82 -5.80 6.90 -18.83
N GLY A 83 -5.18 5.73 -18.76
CA GLY A 83 -4.87 4.90 -19.93
C GLY A 83 -6.05 4.03 -20.36
N LYS A 84 -5.88 2.70 -20.26
CA LYS A 84 -6.90 1.72 -20.68
C LYS A 84 -8.08 1.59 -19.72
N GLY A 85 -8.00 2.24 -18.56
CA GLY A 85 -9.01 2.15 -17.50
C GLY A 85 -8.66 1.11 -16.43
N VAL A 86 -9.44 1.13 -15.35
CA VAL A 86 -9.42 0.13 -14.27
C VAL A 86 -10.79 -0.52 -14.16
N ALA A 87 -10.83 -1.78 -13.74
CA ALA A 87 -12.09 -2.46 -13.48
C ALA A 87 -12.86 -1.73 -12.38
N ARG A 88 -14.16 -1.56 -12.58
CA ARG A 88 -15.07 -0.96 -11.60
C ARG A 88 -16.01 -2.04 -11.09
N THR A 89 -15.65 -2.66 -9.98
CA THR A 89 -16.49 -3.65 -9.33
C THR A 89 -17.62 -2.93 -8.59
N PRO A 90 -18.90 -3.21 -8.88
CA PRO A 90 -20.00 -2.59 -8.16
C PRO A 90 -19.88 -2.81 -6.66
N LEU A 91 -20.01 -1.72 -5.89
CA LEU A 91 -20.04 -1.80 -4.44
C LEU A 91 -21.45 -2.12 -3.93
N PRO A 92 -21.57 -2.94 -2.87
CA PRO A 92 -22.79 -3.03 -2.08
C PRO A 92 -23.28 -1.62 -1.70
N PRO A 93 -24.61 -1.36 -1.69
CA PRO A 93 -25.15 -0.05 -1.36
C PRO A 93 -24.59 0.55 -0.07
N ASP A 94 -24.44 -0.27 0.96
CA ASP A 94 -23.98 0.13 2.30
C ASP A 94 -22.51 0.57 2.34
N LEU A 95 -21.71 0.22 1.34
CA LEU A 95 -20.29 0.60 1.25
C LEU A 95 -20.06 1.87 0.42
N LYS A 96 -21.08 2.39 -0.29
CA LYS A 96 -20.91 3.51 -1.22
C LYS A 96 -20.50 4.80 -0.52
N ALA A 97 -21.15 5.14 0.59
CA ALA A 97 -20.83 6.36 1.33
C ALA A 97 -19.38 6.34 1.85
N GLU A 98 -18.94 5.19 2.35
CA GLU A 98 -17.58 5.01 2.85
C GLU A 98 -16.55 5.07 1.71
N ALA A 99 -16.83 4.44 0.57
CA ALA A 99 -15.97 4.53 -0.61
C ALA A 99 -15.84 5.96 -1.15
N GLN A 100 -16.92 6.75 -1.12
CA GLN A 100 -16.90 8.16 -1.51
C GLN A 100 -16.03 9.00 -0.57
N ARG A 101 -16.14 8.77 0.73
CA ARG A 101 -15.30 9.42 1.74
C ARG A 101 -13.82 9.10 1.53
N MET A 102 -13.47 7.81 1.41
CA MET A 102 -12.09 7.38 1.12
C MET A 102 -11.57 7.99 -0.18
N ALA A 103 -12.38 8.05 -1.24
CA ALA A 103 -11.97 8.66 -2.50
C ALA A 103 -11.70 10.16 -2.34
N ALA A 104 -12.56 10.90 -1.64
CA ALA A 104 -12.35 12.32 -1.38
C ALA A 104 -11.03 12.58 -0.61
N ASP A 105 -10.71 11.74 0.37
CA ASP A 105 -9.54 11.91 1.23
C ASP A 105 -8.23 11.45 0.55
N LEU A 106 -8.26 10.35 -0.20
CA LEU A 106 -7.04 9.67 -0.68
C LEU A 106 -6.74 9.91 -2.16
N ALA A 107 -7.77 9.95 -3.01
CA ALA A 107 -7.62 10.01 -4.46
C ALA A 107 -8.89 10.55 -5.14
N PRO A 108 -9.18 11.86 -5.04
CA PRO A 108 -10.45 12.45 -5.49
C PRO A 108 -10.66 12.41 -7.00
N ASP A 109 -9.61 12.13 -7.77
CA ASP A 109 -9.66 11.96 -9.21
C ASP A 109 -9.94 10.52 -9.66
N LEU A 110 -10.09 9.58 -8.71
CA LEU A 110 -10.40 8.18 -8.97
C LEU A 110 -11.86 7.83 -8.63
N PRO A 111 -12.46 6.85 -9.33
CA PRO A 111 -13.78 6.32 -8.96
C PRO A 111 -13.77 5.71 -7.53
N PRO A 112 -14.81 5.93 -6.71
CA PRO A 112 -14.90 5.36 -5.36
C PRO A 112 -14.68 3.84 -5.29
N GLU A 113 -15.18 3.10 -6.27
CA GLU A 113 -15.02 1.65 -6.36
C GLU A 113 -13.54 1.24 -6.52
N ALA A 114 -12.78 2.02 -7.28
CA ALA A 114 -11.36 1.79 -7.49
C ALA A 114 -10.55 2.13 -6.23
N VAL A 115 -10.92 3.19 -5.50
CA VAL A 115 -10.26 3.56 -4.25
C VAL A 115 -10.53 2.54 -3.15
N ALA A 116 -11.76 2.06 -3.02
CA ALA A 116 -12.09 0.99 -2.07
C ALA A 116 -11.27 -0.29 -2.37
N ALA A 117 -11.16 -0.69 -3.63
CA ALA A 117 -10.33 -1.82 -4.03
C ALA A 117 -8.83 -1.58 -3.77
N LEU A 118 -8.33 -0.36 -3.99
CA LEU A 118 -6.95 0.03 -3.70
C LEU A 118 -6.63 -0.10 -2.20
N VAL A 119 -7.50 0.43 -1.33
CA VAL A 119 -7.34 0.35 0.13
C VAL A 119 -7.37 -1.10 0.59
N ALA A 120 -8.29 -1.91 0.05
CA ALA A 120 -8.36 -3.33 0.36
C ALA A 120 -7.07 -4.08 -0.07
N ALA A 121 -6.56 -3.80 -1.26
CA ALA A 121 -5.32 -4.41 -1.76
C ALA A 121 -4.09 -3.99 -0.94
N TRP A 122 -4.05 -2.73 -0.47
CA TRP A 122 -3.01 -2.24 0.43
C TRP A 122 -3.04 -2.96 1.78
N ALA A 123 -4.23 -3.09 2.39
CA ALA A 123 -4.40 -3.86 3.62
C ALA A 123 -4.02 -5.34 3.45
N GLN A 124 -4.39 -5.95 2.33
CA GLN A 124 -4.04 -7.34 2.00
C GLN A 124 -2.52 -7.53 1.84
N LEU A 125 -1.82 -6.60 1.19
CA LEU A 125 -0.37 -6.66 1.03
C LEU A 125 0.34 -6.78 2.38
N TYR A 126 0.07 -5.84 3.30
CA TYR A 126 0.71 -5.84 4.61
C TYR A 126 0.18 -6.94 5.54
N GLY A 127 -1.07 -7.36 5.38
CA GLY A 127 -1.61 -8.55 6.04
C GLY A 127 -0.85 -9.82 5.64
N LEU A 128 -0.63 -10.03 4.34
CA LEU A 128 0.12 -11.18 3.81
C LEU A 128 1.59 -11.16 4.24
N ILE A 129 2.25 -10.00 4.18
CA ILE A 129 3.63 -9.86 4.66
C ILE A 129 3.71 -10.14 6.17
N GLY A 130 2.77 -9.62 6.95
CA GLY A 130 2.68 -9.88 8.39
C GLY A 130 2.47 -11.37 8.70
N PHE A 131 1.60 -12.05 7.96
CA PHE A 131 1.38 -13.49 8.12
C PHE A 131 2.63 -14.30 7.85
N GLU A 132 3.39 -13.94 6.81
CA GLU A 132 4.66 -14.57 6.50
C GLU A 132 5.70 -14.34 7.61
N LEU A 133 5.93 -13.09 7.99
CA LEU A 133 6.95 -12.73 8.98
C LEU A 133 6.65 -13.27 10.37
N PHE A 134 5.38 -13.28 10.76
CA PHE A 134 4.96 -13.74 12.09
C PHE A 134 4.55 -15.22 12.10
N GLY A 135 4.88 -15.97 11.05
CA GLY A 135 4.84 -17.43 11.03
C GLY A 135 3.45 -18.06 10.91
N GLN A 136 2.43 -17.31 10.48
CA GLN A 136 1.06 -17.82 10.31
C GLN A 136 0.96 -18.88 9.19
N PHE A 137 1.94 -18.93 8.28
CA PHE A 137 2.00 -19.93 7.19
C PHE A 137 2.85 -21.17 7.51
N ASN A 138 3.57 -21.22 8.64
CA ASN A 138 4.59 -22.26 8.88
C ASN A 138 4.02 -23.69 9.07
N ARG A 139 2.70 -23.84 9.27
CA ARG A 139 2.04 -25.12 9.58
C ARG A 139 0.59 -25.20 9.06
N LEU A 140 0.31 -24.62 7.89
CA LEU A 140 -0.95 -24.83 7.18
C LEU A 140 -0.96 -26.20 6.47
#